data_AF-A0A667ZGH9-F1
#
_entry.id   AF-A0A667ZGH9-F1
#
_cell.length_a   1.000
_cell.length_b   1.000
_cell.length_c   1.000
_cell.angle_alpha   90.00
_cell.angle_beta   90.00
_cell.angle_gamma   90.00
#
_symmetry.space_group_name_H-M   'P 1'
#
loop_
_entity.id
_entity.type
_entity.pdbx_description
1 polymer ?
#
loop_
_entity_poly.entity_id
_entity_poly.type
_entity_poly.pdbx_seq_one_letter_code
_entity_poly.pdbx_strand_id
1 'polypeptide(L)'
;MTCQSSESTEAIESDRRADSDSRVAESDESRIALAMKDLKNTGWYWGSLTANEAKEILQDASEGTFLVRDSSQRDYLFTISAMTSAGPTNLRIEYKHGKFKLDSVVLVKPKLKQFDSVVHLVEHYVQLSRTTEKGASNSQPSAPPNGTVQLLLTKPVYTAIPSLQHLCRIAINKTTRQVQELPLPNRLKDYLTDYTYNV
;
A
#
# COMPACT_ATOMS: atom_id res chain seq x y z
N MET A 1 57.32 -25.99 -11.87
CA MET A 1 56.83 -24.83 -11.10
C MET A 1 55.71 -24.19 -11.91
N THR A 2 54.46 -24.38 -11.52
CA THR A 2 53.29 -23.73 -12.15
C THR A 2 52.70 -22.77 -11.13
N CYS A 3 52.89 -21.47 -11.36
CA CYS A 3 52.43 -20.41 -10.48
C CYS A 3 50.92 -20.20 -10.62
N GLN A 4 50.31 -19.83 -9.50
CA GLN A 4 48.88 -19.67 -9.26
C GLN A 4 48.32 -18.46 -10.02
N SER A 5 47.25 -18.68 -10.80
CA SER A 5 46.39 -17.64 -11.36
C SER A 5 45.02 -17.79 -10.69
N SER A 6 44.83 -17.17 -9.52
CA SER A 6 43.56 -17.26 -8.78
C SER A 6 43.09 -15.93 -8.18
N GLU A 7 43.93 -14.89 -8.14
CA GLU A 7 43.56 -13.59 -7.55
C GLU A 7 42.72 -12.69 -8.49
N SER A 8 42.69 -12.97 -9.79
CA SER A 8 42.03 -12.07 -10.76
C SER A 8 40.51 -12.28 -10.90
N THR A 9 39.99 -13.44 -10.49
CA THR A 9 38.57 -13.77 -10.62
C THR A 9 37.72 -13.26 -9.46
N GLU A 10 38.25 -13.20 -8.25
CA GLU A 10 37.51 -12.72 -7.07
C GLU A 10 37.30 -11.20 -7.08
N ALA A 11 38.28 -10.43 -7.57
CA ALA A 11 38.16 -8.98 -7.69
C ALA A 11 37.09 -8.56 -8.72
N ILE A 12 36.97 -9.29 -9.84
CA ILE A 12 35.99 -9.00 -10.90
C ILE A 12 34.56 -9.38 -10.46
N GLU A 13 34.39 -10.45 -9.67
CA GLU A 13 33.08 -10.79 -9.11
C GLU A 13 32.64 -9.83 -8.00
N SER A 14 33.56 -9.36 -7.16
CA SER A 14 33.29 -8.37 -6.11
C SER A 14 32.79 -7.05 -6.70
N ASP A 15 33.47 -6.55 -7.73
CA ASP A 15 33.14 -5.27 -8.38
C ASP A 15 31.80 -5.32 -9.13
N ARG A 16 31.50 -6.46 -9.78
CA ARG A 16 30.20 -6.70 -10.43
C ARG A 16 29.05 -6.85 -9.43
N ARG A 17 29.31 -7.41 -8.24
CA ARG A 17 28.31 -7.50 -7.17
C ARG A 17 28.03 -6.12 -6.57
N ALA A 18 29.05 -5.30 -6.37
CA ALA A 18 28.89 -3.92 -5.88
C ALA A 18 28.14 -3.02 -6.87
N ASP A 19 28.43 -3.11 -8.17
CA ASP A 19 27.71 -2.38 -9.24
C ASP A 19 26.27 -2.89 -9.44
N SER A 20 26.03 -4.19 -9.20
CA SER A 20 24.68 -4.74 -9.17
C SER A 20 23.88 -4.22 -7.98
N ASP A 21 24.46 -4.26 -6.77
CA ASP A 21 23.77 -3.88 -5.53
C ASP A 21 23.48 -2.38 -5.47
N SER A 22 24.39 -1.54 -6.00
CA SER A 22 24.18 -0.10 -6.13
C SER A 22 23.03 0.25 -7.08
N ARG A 23 22.93 -0.41 -8.24
CA ARG A 23 21.82 -0.22 -9.20
C ARG A 23 20.48 -0.71 -8.66
N VAL A 24 20.46 -1.79 -7.88
CA VAL A 24 19.23 -2.25 -7.21
C VAL A 24 18.80 -1.26 -6.14
N ALA A 25 19.73 -0.76 -5.33
CA ALA A 25 19.43 0.24 -4.30
C ALA A 25 18.89 1.57 -4.88
N GLU A 26 19.49 2.07 -5.97
CA GLU A 26 19.04 3.31 -6.65
C GLU A 26 17.64 3.15 -7.27
N SER A 27 17.35 1.94 -7.78
CA SER A 27 16.02 1.56 -8.28
C SER A 27 14.98 1.45 -7.15
N ASP A 28 15.38 0.89 -6.00
CA ASP A 28 14.52 0.76 -4.82
C ASP A 28 14.20 2.11 -4.18
N GLU A 29 15.19 3.00 -4.06
CA GLU A 29 14.98 4.37 -3.58
C GLU A 29 13.99 5.12 -4.48
N SER A 30 14.18 5.02 -5.80
CA SER A 30 13.26 5.62 -6.79
C SER A 30 11.83 5.08 -6.65
N ARG A 31 11.67 3.77 -6.44
CA ARG A 31 10.35 3.14 -6.22
C ARG A 31 9.69 3.60 -4.92
N ILE A 32 10.45 3.69 -3.84
CA ILE A 32 9.96 4.17 -2.54
C ILE A 32 9.55 5.65 -2.67
N ALA A 33 10.33 6.47 -3.37
CA ALA A 33 10.02 7.87 -3.62
C ALA A 33 8.71 8.04 -4.42
N LEU A 34 8.49 7.20 -5.45
CA LEU A 34 7.24 7.17 -6.19
C LEU A 34 6.06 6.74 -5.31
N ALA A 35 6.21 5.69 -4.51
CA ALA A 35 5.16 5.24 -3.58
C ALA A 35 4.81 6.33 -2.55
N MET A 36 5.81 7.06 -2.05
CA MET A 36 5.64 8.20 -1.15
C MET A 36 4.90 9.36 -1.85
N LYS A 37 5.26 9.69 -3.11
CA LYS A 37 4.57 10.70 -3.90
C LYS A 37 3.08 10.36 -4.06
N ASP A 38 2.78 9.11 -4.39
CA ASP A 38 1.41 8.62 -4.55
C ASP A 38 0.65 8.70 -3.23
N LEU A 39 1.25 8.25 -2.11
CA LEU A 39 0.66 8.33 -0.77
C LEU A 39 0.32 9.75 -0.35
N LYS A 40 1.21 10.72 -0.60
CA LYS A 40 0.94 12.13 -0.30
C LYS A 40 -0.27 12.68 -1.07
N ASN A 41 -0.57 12.11 -2.24
CA ASN A 41 -1.70 12.52 -3.07
C ASN A 41 -3.03 11.88 -2.67
N THR A 42 -3.05 10.98 -1.68
CA THR A 42 -4.28 10.28 -1.27
C THR A 42 -5.12 11.07 -0.27
N GLY A 43 -4.48 11.96 0.51
CA GLY A 43 -5.12 12.70 1.61
C GLY A 43 -5.39 11.88 2.88
N TRP A 44 -5.22 10.55 2.84
CA TRP A 44 -5.38 9.64 4.00
C TRP A 44 -4.07 9.03 4.50
N TYR A 45 -2.94 9.55 4.00
CA TYR A 45 -1.61 9.32 4.57
C TYR A 45 -1.29 10.37 5.62
N TRP A 46 -1.01 9.93 6.85
CA TRP A 46 -0.84 10.74 8.04
C TRP A 46 0.63 11.01 8.42
N GLY A 47 1.60 10.58 7.59
CA GLY A 47 3.02 10.81 7.86
C GLY A 47 3.47 10.16 9.17
N SER A 48 4.22 10.91 9.97
CA SER A 48 4.86 10.46 11.21
C SER A 48 3.92 10.23 12.40
N LEU A 49 2.63 10.00 12.15
CA LEU A 49 1.63 9.68 13.17
C LEU A 49 2.06 8.43 13.97
N THR A 50 1.98 8.52 15.29
CA THR A 50 2.33 7.42 16.17
C THR A 50 1.23 6.36 16.20
N ALA A 51 1.58 5.15 16.66
CA ALA A 51 0.60 4.09 16.84
C ALA A 51 -0.50 4.44 17.86
N ASN A 52 -0.16 5.24 18.88
CA ASN A 52 -1.10 5.66 19.91
C ASN A 52 -2.08 6.71 19.38
N GLU A 53 -1.60 7.73 18.69
CA GLU A 53 -2.48 8.74 18.06
C GLU A 53 -3.39 8.10 17.02
N ALA A 54 -2.88 7.15 16.22
CA ALA A 54 -3.70 6.40 15.27
C ALA A 54 -4.79 5.58 15.97
N LYS A 55 -4.49 5.00 17.14
CA LYS A 55 -5.48 4.27 17.95
C LYS A 55 -6.56 5.23 18.45
N GLU A 56 -6.20 6.40 18.95
CA GLU A 56 -7.15 7.41 19.43
C GLU A 56 -8.09 7.89 18.31
N ILE A 57 -7.55 8.17 17.11
CA ILE A 57 -8.34 8.56 15.93
C ILE A 57 -9.35 7.47 15.54
N LEU A 58 -8.99 6.19 15.70
CA LEU A 58 -9.82 5.06 15.26
C LEU A 58 -10.74 4.49 16.34
N GLN A 59 -10.57 4.88 17.61
CA GLN A 59 -11.23 4.25 18.76
C GLN A 59 -12.76 4.26 18.65
N ASP A 60 -13.32 5.35 18.12
CA ASP A 60 -14.77 5.56 17.95
C ASP A 60 -15.21 5.45 16.47
N ALA A 61 -14.32 4.97 15.59
CA ALA A 61 -14.64 4.80 14.18
C ALA A 61 -15.40 3.49 13.93
N SER A 62 -16.14 3.43 12.82
CA SER A 62 -16.78 2.17 12.39
C SER A 62 -15.73 1.16 11.92
N GLU A 63 -16.02 -0.14 12.08
CA GLU A 63 -15.20 -1.22 11.53
C GLU A 63 -14.91 -1.00 10.04
N GLY A 64 -13.67 -1.30 9.64
CA GLY A 64 -13.15 -1.06 8.29
C GLY A 64 -12.62 0.35 8.04
N THR A 65 -12.77 1.28 9.00
CA THR A 65 -12.15 2.60 8.91
C THR A 65 -10.63 2.47 9.05
N PHE A 66 -9.85 3.13 8.18
CA PHE A 66 -8.40 2.96 8.17
C PHE A 66 -7.64 4.25 7.83
N LEU A 67 -6.35 4.27 8.16
CA LEU A 67 -5.39 5.29 7.73
C LEU A 67 -4.02 4.66 7.47
N VAL A 68 -3.17 5.36 6.72
CA VAL A 68 -1.77 4.93 6.51
C VAL A 68 -0.82 5.95 7.13
N ARG A 69 0.24 5.48 7.75
CA ARG A 69 1.25 6.28 8.44
C ARG A 69 2.62 5.64 8.29
N ASP A 70 3.66 6.36 8.69
CA ASP A 70 5.01 5.83 8.81
C ASP A 70 5.07 4.74 9.88
N SER A 71 5.88 3.71 9.64
CA SER A 71 6.11 2.73 10.69
C SER A 71 7.05 3.29 11.76
N SER A 72 6.72 3.03 13.02
CA SER A 72 7.62 3.34 14.14
C SER A 72 8.71 2.28 14.32
N GLN A 73 8.74 1.24 13.49
CA GLN A 73 9.73 0.17 13.54
C GLN A 73 10.72 0.28 12.39
N ARG A 74 11.99 -0.01 12.68
CA ARG A 74 13.10 0.14 11.74
C ARG A 74 12.97 -0.70 10.47
N ASP A 75 12.36 -1.88 10.56
CA ASP A 75 12.30 -2.83 9.44
C ASP A 75 11.12 -2.62 8.48
N TYR A 76 10.30 -1.59 8.72
CA TYR A 76 9.10 -1.32 7.93
C TYR A 76 9.01 0.17 7.60
N LEU A 77 8.62 0.48 6.36
CA LEU A 77 8.47 1.88 5.94
C LEU A 77 7.10 2.44 6.35
N PHE A 78 6.05 1.64 6.16
CA PHE A 78 4.67 2.10 6.33
C PHE A 78 3.86 1.13 7.19
N THR A 79 2.76 1.64 7.74
CA THR A 79 1.80 0.87 8.54
C THR A 79 0.38 1.34 8.23
N ILE A 80 -0.53 0.40 8.02
CA ILE A 80 -1.97 0.64 7.98
C ILE A 80 -2.50 0.49 9.40
N SER A 81 -3.13 1.54 9.92
CA SER A 81 -3.92 1.45 11.15
C SER A 81 -5.38 1.33 10.76
N ALA A 82 -6.06 0.28 11.20
CA ALA A 82 -7.45 -0.01 10.82
C ALA A 82 -8.29 -0.40 12.04
N MET A 83 -9.54 0.07 12.06
CA MET A 83 -10.53 -0.35 13.04
C MET A 83 -11.10 -1.72 12.64
N THR A 84 -10.92 -2.71 13.50
CA THR A 84 -11.45 -4.07 13.32
C THR A 84 -12.50 -4.37 14.38
N SER A 85 -13.23 -5.48 14.26
CA SER A 85 -14.12 -6.00 15.30
C SER A 85 -13.44 -6.24 16.67
N ALA A 86 -12.11 -6.40 16.69
CA ALA A 86 -11.32 -6.49 17.94
C ALA A 86 -10.76 -5.12 18.41
N GLY A 87 -11.08 -4.03 17.71
CA GLY A 87 -10.56 -2.68 17.96
C GLY A 87 -9.47 -2.23 16.98
N PRO A 88 -8.84 -1.07 17.25
CA PRO A 88 -7.80 -0.53 16.39
C PRO A 88 -6.57 -1.44 16.31
N THR A 89 -6.20 -1.85 15.10
CA THR A 89 -5.11 -2.79 14.81
C THR A 89 -4.11 -2.17 13.84
N ASN A 90 -2.84 -2.53 13.97
CA ASN A 90 -1.74 -2.07 13.11
C ASN A 90 -1.24 -3.19 12.21
N LEU A 91 -1.23 -2.94 10.90
CA LEU A 91 -0.76 -3.86 9.86
C LEU A 91 0.45 -3.25 9.18
N ARG A 92 1.59 -3.92 9.30
CA ARG A 92 2.85 -3.41 8.76
C ARG A 92 2.93 -3.74 7.27
N ILE A 93 3.58 -2.87 6.51
CA ILE A 93 3.83 -3.06 5.09
C ILE A 93 5.31 -3.37 4.90
N GLU A 94 5.62 -4.59 4.48
CA GLU A 94 6.97 -5.00 4.09
C GLU A 94 7.30 -4.47 2.70
N TYR A 95 8.54 -4.02 2.50
CA TYR A 95 9.12 -3.75 1.20
C TYR A 95 10.31 -4.68 0.98
N LYS A 96 10.22 -5.58 -0.02
CA LYS A 96 11.28 -6.52 -0.38
C LYS A 96 11.29 -6.76 -1.88
N HIS A 97 12.49 -6.79 -2.49
CA HIS A 97 12.69 -7.04 -3.92
C HIS A 97 11.83 -6.13 -4.82
N GLY A 98 11.80 -4.82 -4.54
CA GLY A 98 11.05 -3.88 -5.37
C GLY A 98 9.53 -3.83 -5.13
N LYS A 99 9.00 -4.59 -4.16
CA LYS A 99 7.55 -4.79 -3.97
C LYS A 99 7.09 -4.57 -2.53
N PHE A 100 5.89 -4.01 -2.38
CA PHE A 100 5.14 -3.86 -1.14
C PHE A 100 4.18 -5.02 -0.90
N LYS A 101 4.07 -5.49 0.34
CA LYS A 101 3.07 -6.49 0.77
C LYS A 101 2.71 -6.29 2.24
N LEU A 102 1.55 -6.80 2.66
CA LEU A 102 1.23 -6.86 4.09
C LEU A 102 2.09 -7.91 4.79
N ASP A 103 2.49 -7.60 6.02
CA ASP A 103 3.21 -8.52 6.89
C ASP A 103 2.39 -9.79 7.11
N SER A 104 3.01 -10.93 6.80
CA SER A 104 2.35 -12.24 6.83
C SER A 104 1.96 -12.69 8.24
N VAL A 105 2.58 -12.10 9.27
CA VAL A 105 2.30 -12.44 10.67
C VAL A 105 0.87 -12.08 11.08
N VAL A 106 0.26 -11.07 10.44
CA VAL A 106 -1.02 -10.50 10.89
C VAL A 106 -2.24 -11.10 10.16
N LEU A 107 -2.04 -11.83 9.06
CA LEU A 107 -3.14 -12.36 8.25
C LEU A 107 -3.14 -13.88 8.21
N VAL A 108 -4.22 -14.50 8.68
CA VAL A 108 -4.54 -15.91 8.43
C VAL A 108 -4.85 -16.02 6.94
N LYS A 109 -3.84 -16.46 6.16
CA LYS A 109 -3.77 -16.37 4.69
C LYS A 109 -5.11 -16.61 3.97
N PRO A 110 -5.36 -15.80 2.93
CA PRO A 110 -5.18 -16.36 1.59
C PRO A 110 -4.39 -15.40 0.68
N LYS A 111 -3.29 -15.89 0.09
CA LYS A 111 -2.59 -15.26 -1.06
C LYS A 111 -2.25 -13.76 -0.88
N LEU A 112 -1.30 -13.47 0.02
CA LEU A 112 -0.68 -12.13 0.10
C LEU A 112 -0.13 -11.74 -1.26
N LYS A 113 -0.66 -10.67 -1.83
CA LYS A 113 -0.19 -10.12 -3.09
C LYS A 113 0.92 -9.11 -2.84
N GLN A 114 1.76 -8.97 -3.85
CA GLN A 114 2.85 -8.00 -3.91
C GLN A 114 2.48 -6.91 -4.90
N PHE A 115 2.85 -5.67 -4.59
CA PHE A 115 2.44 -4.49 -5.35
C PHE A 115 3.63 -3.55 -5.56
N ASP A 116 3.65 -2.82 -6.67
CA ASP A 116 4.65 -1.78 -6.92
C ASP A 116 4.33 -0.47 -6.16
N SER A 117 3.12 -0.32 -5.64
CA SER A 117 2.65 0.87 -4.93
C SER A 117 1.86 0.49 -3.67
N VAL A 118 2.06 1.26 -2.60
CA VAL A 118 1.28 1.14 -1.36
C VAL A 118 -0.18 1.50 -1.59
N VAL A 119 -0.46 2.50 -2.43
CA VAL A 119 -1.84 2.90 -2.74
C VAL A 119 -2.57 1.80 -3.49
N HIS A 120 -1.88 1.14 -4.43
CA HIS A 120 -2.43 -0.03 -5.13
C HIS A 120 -2.69 -1.21 -4.17
N LEU A 121 -1.79 -1.45 -3.22
CA LEU A 121 -1.99 -2.45 -2.17
C LEU A 121 -3.28 -2.16 -1.39
N VAL A 122 -3.44 -0.92 -0.90
CA VAL A 122 -4.64 -0.51 -0.14
C VAL A 122 -5.89 -0.66 -0.98
N GLU A 123 -5.89 -0.16 -2.23
CA GLU A 123 -7.01 -0.27 -3.16
C GLU A 123 -7.45 -1.73 -3.36
N HIS A 124 -6.49 -2.64 -3.55
CA HIS A 124 -6.79 -4.07 -3.69
C HIS A 124 -7.51 -4.63 -2.46
N TYR A 125 -7.04 -4.33 -1.26
CA TYR A 125 -7.67 -4.82 -0.03
C TYR A 125 -9.03 -4.15 0.23
N VAL A 126 -9.21 -2.88 -0.15
CA VAL A 126 -10.52 -2.21 -0.14
C VAL A 126 -11.50 -2.89 -1.09
N GLN A 127 -11.06 -3.27 -2.29
CA GLN A 127 -11.91 -3.98 -3.24
C GLN A 127 -12.24 -5.40 -2.76
N LEU A 128 -11.27 -6.11 -2.17
CA LEU A 128 -11.48 -7.44 -1.61
C LEU A 128 -12.53 -7.40 -0.49
N SER A 129 -12.44 -6.42 0.41
CA SER A 129 -13.44 -6.17 1.46
C SER A 129 -14.85 -5.98 0.88
N ARG A 130 -15.02 -5.22 -0.20
CA ARG A 130 -16.33 -5.05 -0.87
C ARG A 130 -16.89 -6.35 -1.44
N THR A 131 -16.04 -7.23 -1.96
CA THR A 131 -16.48 -8.52 -2.54
C THR A 131 -16.89 -9.52 -1.47
N THR A 132 -16.21 -9.52 -0.31
CA THR A 132 -16.57 -10.38 0.83
C THR A 132 -17.95 -10.01 1.38
N GLU A 133 -18.22 -8.71 1.56
CA GLU A 133 -19.53 -8.21 2.02
C GLU A 133 -20.68 -8.58 1.06
N LYS A 134 -20.47 -8.49 -0.26
CA LYS A 134 -21.48 -8.86 -1.27
C LYS A 134 -21.69 -10.37 -1.40
N GLY A 135 -20.70 -11.19 -1.05
CA GLY A 135 -20.83 -12.66 -1.05
C GLY A 135 -21.62 -13.17 0.16
N ALA A 136 -21.48 -12.50 1.31
CA ALA A 136 -22.20 -12.81 2.54
C ALA A 136 -23.71 -12.51 2.47
N SER A 137 -24.16 -11.66 1.55
CA SER A 137 -25.60 -11.40 1.36
C SER A 137 -26.34 -12.48 0.56
N ASN A 138 -25.62 -13.35 -0.17
CA ASN A 138 -26.21 -14.40 -1.03
C ASN A 138 -25.90 -15.84 -0.55
N SER A 139 -25.13 -16.01 0.52
CA SER A 139 -24.84 -17.31 1.10
C SER A 139 -24.86 -17.21 2.62
N GLN A 140 -25.47 -18.20 3.29
CA GLN A 140 -25.58 -18.29 4.75
C GLN A 140 -24.27 -17.86 5.45
N PRO A 141 -24.34 -17.08 6.53
CA PRO A 141 -23.15 -16.61 7.24
C PRO A 141 -22.45 -17.80 7.89
N SER A 142 -21.45 -18.38 7.20
CA SER A 142 -20.47 -19.21 7.88
C SER A 142 -19.65 -18.27 8.75
N ALA A 143 -19.89 -18.33 10.05
CA ALA A 143 -19.10 -17.62 11.04
C ALA A 143 -17.60 -17.85 10.72
N PRO A 144 -16.74 -16.80 10.81
CA PRO A 144 -15.31 -17.02 10.74
C PRO A 144 -14.95 -18.12 11.75
N PRO A 145 -14.04 -19.05 11.40
CA PRO A 145 -13.58 -20.04 12.37
C PRO A 145 -13.12 -19.32 13.63
N ASN A 146 -13.75 -19.68 14.75
CA ASN A 146 -13.74 -19.01 16.05
C ASN A 146 -12.44 -18.21 16.31
N GLY A 147 -12.56 -16.89 16.43
CA GLY A 147 -11.47 -16.01 16.89
C GLY A 147 -10.61 -15.36 15.80
N THR A 148 -10.87 -15.60 14.51
CA THR A 148 -10.10 -14.94 13.44
C THR A 148 -10.65 -13.55 13.13
N VAL A 149 -9.90 -12.50 13.48
CA VAL A 149 -10.21 -11.11 13.08
C VAL A 149 -10.03 -11.00 11.57
N GLN A 150 -11.09 -10.66 10.84
CA GLN A 150 -11.01 -10.41 9.40
C GLN A 150 -10.52 -8.98 9.15
N LEU A 151 -9.54 -8.82 8.26
CA LEU A 151 -9.12 -7.50 7.82
C LEU A 151 -10.16 -6.92 6.87
N LEU A 152 -10.84 -5.88 7.32
CA LEU A 152 -11.74 -5.06 6.51
C LEU A 152 -11.10 -3.68 6.28
N LEU A 153 -11.07 -3.22 5.03
CA LEU A 153 -10.73 -1.84 4.67
C LEU A 153 -11.87 -1.27 3.83
N THR A 154 -12.59 -0.27 4.32
CA THR A 154 -13.77 0.28 3.65
C THR A 154 -13.68 1.77 3.44
N LYS A 155 -13.26 2.51 4.48
CA LYS A 155 -13.28 3.97 4.50
C LYS A 155 -11.95 4.53 5.01
N PRO A 156 -11.27 5.37 4.22
CA PRO A 156 -10.09 6.08 4.71
C PRO A 156 -10.46 7.21 5.68
N VAL A 157 -9.60 7.47 6.67
CA VAL A 157 -9.60 8.71 7.46
C VAL A 157 -8.70 9.71 6.78
N TYR A 158 -9.29 10.79 6.28
CA TYR A 158 -8.54 11.87 5.65
C TYR A 158 -7.92 12.81 6.70
N THR A 159 -6.69 13.25 6.44
CA THR A 159 -5.97 14.27 7.24
C THR A 159 -6.63 15.64 7.16
N ALA A 160 -7.25 15.95 6.03
CA ALA A 160 -8.02 17.15 5.76
C ALA A 160 -9.13 16.82 4.75
N ILE A 161 -10.12 17.70 4.64
CA ILE A 161 -11.20 17.55 3.65
C ILE A 161 -10.57 17.57 2.24
N PRO A 162 -10.73 16.50 1.43
CA PRO A 162 -10.19 16.49 0.07
C PRO A 162 -10.80 17.59 -0.79
N SER A 163 -10.02 18.13 -1.72
CA SER A 163 -10.55 19.11 -2.67
C SER A 163 -11.63 18.48 -3.55
N LEU A 164 -12.63 19.26 -3.96
CA LEU A 164 -13.65 18.80 -4.90
C LEU A 164 -13.02 18.24 -6.19
N GLN A 165 -11.93 18.87 -6.66
CA GLN A 165 -11.18 18.40 -7.82
C GLN A 165 -10.63 16.97 -7.63
N HIS A 166 -10.11 16.65 -6.45
CA HIS A 166 -9.63 15.31 -6.11
C HIS A 166 -10.77 14.30 -6.01
N LEU A 167 -11.89 14.68 -5.39
CA LEU A 167 -13.09 13.84 -5.33
C LEU A 167 -13.62 13.51 -6.73
N CYS A 168 -13.67 14.51 -7.63
CA CYS A 168 -14.03 14.29 -9.04
C CYS A 168 -13.05 13.36 -9.75
N ARG A 169 -11.73 13.48 -9.49
CA ARG A 169 -10.71 12.57 -10.03
C ARG A 169 -10.98 11.12 -9.62
N ILE A 170 -11.22 10.87 -8.33
CA ILE A 170 -11.55 9.53 -7.83
C ILE A 170 -12.84 9.01 -8.50
N ALA A 171 -13.87 9.84 -8.61
CA ALA A 171 -15.13 9.44 -9.22
C ALA A 171 -14.97 9.04 -10.69
N ILE A 172 -14.19 9.81 -11.47
CA ILE A 172 -13.92 9.53 -12.89
C ILE A 172 -13.09 8.24 -13.03
N ASN A 173 -12.03 8.07 -12.24
CA ASN A 173 -11.15 6.91 -12.30
C ASN A 173 -11.85 5.59 -11.96
N LYS A 174 -12.89 5.65 -11.12
CA LYS A 174 -13.79 4.51 -10.83
C LYS A 174 -14.62 4.09 -12.04
N THR A 175 -14.96 5.03 -12.92
CA THR A 175 -15.84 4.78 -14.07
C THR A 175 -15.06 4.35 -15.30
N THR A 176 -13.88 4.92 -15.55
CA THR A 176 -13.09 4.60 -16.75
C THR A 176 -11.59 4.71 -16.54
N ARG A 177 -10.84 3.85 -17.23
CA ARG A 177 -9.38 3.95 -17.38
C ARG A 177 -8.96 4.64 -18.68
N GLN A 178 -9.90 4.87 -19.61
CA GLN A 178 -9.67 5.51 -20.90
C GLN A 178 -9.70 7.04 -20.78
N VAL A 179 -8.84 7.61 -19.91
CA VAL A 179 -8.78 9.05 -19.65
C VAL A 179 -8.52 9.86 -20.93
N GLN A 180 -7.76 9.30 -21.87
CA GLN A 180 -7.38 9.98 -23.11
C GLN A 180 -8.56 10.21 -24.06
N GLU A 181 -9.63 9.41 -23.94
CA GLU A 181 -10.84 9.50 -24.77
C GLU A 181 -11.85 10.51 -24.21
N LEU A 182 -11.63 11.01 -22.99
CA LEU A 182 -12.53 11.98 -22.37
C LEU A 182 -12.49 13.34 -23.09
N PRO A 183 -13.63 14.05 -23.20
CA PRO A 183 -13.71 15.38 -23.78
C PRO A 183 -13.22 16.45 -22.78
N LEU A 184 -11.99 16.28 -22.29
CA LEU A 184 -11.34 17.15 -21.32
C LEU A 184 -10.07 17.78 -21.90
N PRO A 185 -9.68 19.00 -21.47
CA PRO A 185 -8.36 19.56 -21.78
C PRO A 185 -7.22 18.66 -21.28
N ASN A 186 -6.08 18.66 -21.99
CA ASN A 186 -4.93 17.82 -21.66
C ASN A 186 -4.45 17.98 -20.21
N ARG A 187 -4.42 19.21 -19.70
CA ARG A 187 -4.05 19.46 -18.29
C ARG A 187 -4.92 18.70 -17.28
N LEU A 188 -6.21 18.50 -17.57
CA LEU A 188 -7.09 17.70 -16.71
C LEU A 188 -6.88 16.21 -16.94
N LYS A 189 -6.56 15.78 -18.15
CA LYS A 189 -6.17 14.39 -18.43
C LYS A 189 -4.89 14.02 -17.67
N ASP A 190 -3.88 14.89 -17.71
CA ASP A 190 -2.63 14.72 -16.97
C ASP A 190 -2.89 14.61 -15.46
N TYR A 191 -3.73 15.49 -14.91
CA TYR A 191 -4.14 15.44 -13.51
C TYR A 191 -4.86 14.13 -13.10
N LEU A 192 -5.66 13.56 -14.01
CA LEU A 192 -6.32 12.27 -13.81
C LEU A 192 -5.32 11.10 -13.91
N THR A 193 -4.34 11.16 -14.81
CA THR A 193 -3.31 10.12 -14.96
C THR A 193 -2.22 10.17 -13.89
N ASP A 194 -1.99 11.33 -13.27
CA ASP A 194 -1.04 11.50 -12.16
C ASP A 194 -1.46 10.73 -10.89
N TYR A 195 -2.72 10.32 -10.80
CA TYR A 195 -3.22 9.47 -9.72
C TYR A 195 -4.31 8.57 -10.29
N THR A 196 -3.97 7.32 -10.57
CA THR A 196 -4.88 6.36 -11.24
C THR A 196 -5.70 5.51 -10.25
N TYR A 197 -5.63 5.78 -8.95
CA TYR A 197 -6.30 4.96 -7.94
C TYR A 197 -7.74 5.43 -7.66
N ASN A 198 -8.54 4.54 -7.07
CA ASN A 198 -9.98 4.74 -6.81
C ASN A 198 -10.31 4.97 -5.32
N VAL A 199 -9.29 5.10 -4.47
CA VAL A 199 -9.43 5.30 -3.02
C VAL A 199 -8.76 6.59 -2.59
#